data_AF-A0A0C2RWH7-F1
#
_entry.id   AF-A0A0C2RWH7-F1
#
_cell.length_a   1.000
_cell.length_b   1.000
_cell.length_c   1.000
_cell.angle_alpha   90.00
_cell.angle_beta   90.00
_cell.angle_gamma   90.00
#
_symmetry.space_group_name_H-M   'P 1'
#
loop_
_entity.id
_entity.type
_entity.pdbx_description
1 polymer ?
#
loop_
_entity_poly.entity_id
_entity_poly.type
_entity_poly.pdbx_seq_one_letter_code
_entity_poly.pdbx_strand_id
1 'polypeptide(L)'
;MILPRAKAVFNDYQTKKNSGPCFGGTRVALLREMAHWVTSPDRSRMYVLSGLAGTGKSTVACTIASRAADLDLLGASFFFTRDDSDCNSAKKFFPTIAYQLCVYNETFAKAIGDVLDTERGSAAITKGPQEQLRVLILEPLRSIVQSRVRPILVVVDALDECDEDDE
;
A
#
# COMPACT_ATOMS: atom_id res chain seq x y z
N MET A 1 0.87 -11.79 18.06
CA MET A 1 2.17 -11.25 17.58
C MET A 1 1.92 -9.92 16.86
N ILE A 2 2.81 -8.93 16.95
CA ILE A 2 2.62 -7.59 16.33
C ILE A 2 3.46 -7.49 15.06
N LEU A 3 2.85 -7.25 13.91
CA LEU A 3 3.57 -6.92 12.67
C LEU A 3 4.33 -5.60 12.84
N PRO A 4 5.62 -5.51 12.46
CA PRO A 4 6.37 -4.25 12.46
C PRO A 4 5.78 -3.30 11.42
N ARG A 5 5.87 -1.99 11.71
CA ARG A 5 5.22 -0.95 10.90
C ARG A 5 6.11 0.26 10.75
N ALA A 6 6.15 0.80 9.54
CA ALA A 6 6.67 2.13 9.25
C ALA A 6 5.55 3.17 9.40
N LYS A 7 5.91 4.42 9.69
CA LYS A 7 4.99 5.57 9.67
C LYS A 7 4.91 6.16 8.25
N ALA A 8 4.40 5.34 7.33
CA ALA A 8 4.39 5.63 5.89
C ALA A 8 2.98 5.77 5.28
N VAL A 9 1.94 5.82 6.11
CA VAL A 9 0.54 5.91 5.65
C VAL A 9 0.27 7.32 5.11
N PHE A 10 -0.58 7.45 4.08
CA PHE A 10 -0.87 8.74 3.43
C PHE A 10 -1.26 9.88 4.38
N ASN A 11 -1.84 9.55 5.53
CA ASN A 11 -2.34 10.51 6.51
C ASN A 11 -1.42 10.70 7.72
N ASP A 12 -0.24 10.05 7.74
CA ASP A 12 0.79 10.27 8.75
C ASP A 12 1.33 11.71 8.67
N TYR A 13 1.83 12.22 9.79
CA TYR A 13 2.35 13.59 9.89
C TYR A 13 3.51 13.84 8.92
N GLN A 14 4.44 12.88 8.81
CA GLN A 14 5.59 12.98 7.91
C GLN A 14 5.12 13.06 6.44
N THR A 15 4.21 12.17 6.05
CA THR A 15 3.67 12.13 4.69
C THR A 15 2.88 13.40 4.35
N LYS A 16 2.04 13.89 5.27
CA LYS A 16 1.29 15.15 5.07
C LYS A 16 2.19 16.38 4.98
N LYS A 17 3.33 16.38 5.68
CA LYS A 17 4.32 17.46 5.59
C LYS A 17 4.97 17.51 4.20
N ASN A 18 5.23 16.34 3.61
CA ASN A 18 5.93 16.24 2.33
C ASN A 18 4.99 16.28 1.12
N SER A 19 3.72 15.87 1.28
CA SER A 19 2.74 15.80 0.19
C SER A 19 1.31 16.01 0.69
N GLY A 20 0.69 17.08 0.18
CA GLY A 20 -0.75 17.34 0.34
C GLY A 20 -1.59 16.83 -0.84
N PRO A 21 -2.93 16.86 -0.72
CA PRO A 21 -3.81 16.55 -1.84
C PRO A 21 -3.71 17.62 -2.94
N CYS A 22 -4.17 17.27 -4.15
CA CYS A 22 -4.23 18.19 -5.28
C CYS A 22 -5.09 19.41 -4.93
N PHE A 23 -4.64 20.60 -5.36
CA PHE A 23 -5.45 21.79 -5.31
C PHE A 23 -6.72 21.62 -6.15
N GLY A 24 -7.83 22.21 -5.67
CA GLY A 24 -9.11 22.17 -6.38
C GLY A 24 -8.97 22.63 -7.84
N GLY A 25 -9.57 21.87 -8.76
CA GLY A 25 -9.51 22.16 -10.20
C GLY A 25 -8.24 21.71 -10.92
N THR A 26 -7.25 21.15 -10.22
CA THR A 26 -6.04 20.60 -10.85
C THR A 26 -6.16 19.09 -11.09
N ARG A 27 -5.42 18.58 -12.09
CA ARG A 27 -5.32 17.13 -12.41
C ARG A 27 -6.67 16.39 -12.59
N VAL A 28 -7.74 17.13 -12.88
CA VAL A 28 -9.13 16.62 -12.89
C VAL A 28 -9.32 15.42 -13.82
N ALA A 29 -8.79 15.50 -15.04
CA ALA A 29 -8.92 14.43 -16.03
C ALA A 29 -8.23 13.15 -15.56
N LEU A 30 -6.98 13.26 -15.08
CA LEU A 30 -6.21 12.13 -14.54
C LEU A 30 -6.90 11.50 -13.32
N LEU A 31 -7.35 12.32 -12.37
CA LEU A 31 -8.04 11.82 -11.18
C LEU A 31 -9.36 11.10 -11.53
N ARG A 32 -10.07 11.57 -12.57
CA ARG A 32 -11.29 10.91 -13.07
C ARG A 32 -10.96 9.57 -13.73
N GLU A 33 -9.92 9.54 -14.55
CA GLU A 33 -9.43 8.31 -15.19
C GLU A 33 -9.05 7.26 -14.15
N MET A 34 -8.26 7.63 -13.14
CA MET A 34 -7.86 6.74 -12.06
C MET A 34 -9.06 6.24 -11.24
N ALA A 35 -10.02 7.11 -10.93
CA ALA A 35 -11.24 6.70 -10.22
C ALA A 35 -12.08 5.69 -11.02
N HIS A 36 -12.17 5.88 -12.34
CA HIS A 36 -12.81 4.91 -13.22
C HIS A 36 -12.02 3.60 -13.26
N TRP A 37 -10.69 3.67 -13.35
CA TRP A 37 -9.84 2.49 -13.31
C TRP A 37 -10.02 1.65 -12.03
N VAL A 38 -10.06 2.28 -10.85
CA VAL A 38 -10.24 1.58 -9.56
C VAL A 38 -11.54 0.77 -9.53
N THR A 39 -12.62 1.29 -10.14
CA THR A 39 -13.97 0.73 -10.02
C THR A 39 -14.35 -0.22 -11.15
N SER A 40 -13.55 -0.29 -12.22
CA SER A 40 -13.85 -1.11 -13.39
C SER A 40 -13.33 -2.55 -13.24
N PRO A 41 -14.20 -3.57 -13.30
CA PRO A 41 -13.84 -4.97 -13.05
C PRO A 41 -13.03 -5.64 -14.17
N ASP A 42 -13.05 -5.05 -15.37
CA ASP A 42 -12.48 -5.54 -16.63
C ASP A 42 -11.09 -4.95 -16.96
N ARG A 43 -10.56 -4.05 -16.11
CA ARG A 43 -9.25 -3.43 -16.31
C ARG A 43 -8.13 -4.16 -15.58
N SER A 44 -6.89 -3.89 -16.02
CA SER A 44 -5.68 -4.29 -15.30
C SER A 44 -5.78 -3.93 -13.82
N ARG A 45 -5.30 -4.81 -12.93
CA ARG A 45 -5.29 -4.58 -11.48
C ARG A 45 -4.12 -3.72 -10.99
N MET A 46 -3.28 -3.22 -11.90
CA MET A 46 -2.16 -2.33 -11.62
C MET A 46 -2.21 -1.10 -12.52
N TYR A 47 -2.04 0.08 -11.92
CA TYR A 47 -1.88 1.37 -12.59
C TYR A 47 -0.56 1.98 -12.14
N VAL A 48 0.30 2.36 -13.09
CA VAL A 48 1.59 2.99 -12.79
C VAL A 48 1.54 4.43 -13.26
N LEU A 49 1.63 5.37 -12.31
CA LEU A 49 1.77 6.79 -12.62
C LEU A 49 3.25 7.16 -12.65
N SER A 50 3.83 7.25 -13.85
CA SER A 50 5.21 7.68 -14.07
C SER A 50 5.28 9.09 -14.67
N GLY A 51 6.42 9.75 -14.50
CA GLY A 51 6.63 11.11 -15.00
C GLY A 51 7.82 11.78 -14.35
N LEU A 52 8.23 12.94 -14.88
CA LEU A 52 9.40 13.68 -14.41
C LEU A 52 9.29 14.05 -12.92
N ALA A 53 10.43 14.22 -12.27
CA ALA A 53 10.51 14.76 -10.91
C ALA A 53 9.81 16.15 -10.84
N GLY A 54 9.17 16.45 -9.72
CA GLY A 54 8.46 17.72 -9.52
C GLY A 54 7.11 17.86 -10.23
N THR A 55 6.62 16.84 -10.93
CA THR A 55 5.30 16.92 -11.63
C THR A 55 4.08 16.70 -10.73
N GLY A 56 4.29 16.45 -9.43
CA GLY A 56 3.22 16.29 -8.44
C GLY A 56 2.61 14.88 -8.39
N LYS A 57 3.38 13.84 -8.71
CA LYS A 57 2.91 12.43 -8.64
C LYS A 57 2.48 12.04 -7.22
N SER A 58 3.29 12.34 -6.22
CA SER A 58 2.97 12.13 -4.81
C SER A 58 1.71 12.86 -4.35
N THR A 59 1.47 14.07 -4.88
CA THR A 59 0.22 14.82 -4.68
C THR A 59 -0.99 14.08 -5.24
N VAL A 60 -0.86 13.48 -6.44
CA VAL A 60 -1.92 12.65 -7.03
C VAL A 60 -2.14 11.38 -6.22
N ALA A 61 -1.07 10.68 -5.81
CA ALA A 61 -1.14 9.49 -4.97
C ALA A 61 -1.84 9.77 -3.62
N CYS A 62 -1.47 10.87 -2.94
CA CYS A 62 -2.12 11.33 -1.71
C CYS A 62 -3.61 11.62 -1.93
N THR A 63 -3.97 12.27 -3.04
CA THR A 63 -5.37 12.55 -3.38
C THR A 63 -6.18 11.28 -3.60
N ILE A 64 -5.63 10.32 -4.35
CA ILE A 64 -6.30 9.04 -4.62
C ILE A 64 -6.44 8.22 -3.34
N ALA A 65 -5.40 8.16 -2.51
CA ALA A 65 -5.46 7.48 -1.21
C ALA A 65 -6.55 8.10 -0.31
N SER A 66 -6.57 9.43 -0.17
CA SER A 66 -7.60 10.13 0.61
C SER A 66 -9.01 9.82 0.12
N ARG A 67 -9.26 9.95 -1.19
CA ARG A 67 -10.59 9.67 -1.77
C ARG A 67 -11.00 8.21 -1.62
N ALA A 68 -10.04 7.28 -1.75
CA ALA A 68 -10.31 5.85 -1.56
C ALA A 68 -10.59 5.53 -0.09
N ALA A 69 -9.94 6.21 0.87
CA ALA A 69 -10.25 6.09 2.28
C ALA A 69 -11.67 6.58 2.59
N ASP A 70 -12.08 7.73 2.05
CA ASP A 70 -13.43 8.29 2.21
C ASP A 70 -14.53 7.35 1.66
N LEU A 71 -14.19 6.51 0.68
CA LEU A 71 -15.09 5.55 0.04
C LEU A 71 -15.01 4.14 0.64
N ASP A 72 -14.20 3.94 1.68
CA ASP A 72 -13.91 2.63 2.28
C ASP A 72 -13.40 1.61 1.24
N LEU A 73 -12.45 2.05 0.41
CA LEU A 73 -11.78 1.25 -0.61
C LEU A 73 -10.28 1.12 -0.37
N LEU A 74 -9.68 2.00 0.45
CA LEU A 74 -8.24 2.00 0.72
C LEU A 74 -7.89 0.92 1.76
N GLY A 75 -7.38 -0.21 1.28
CA GLY A 75 -6.91 -1.28 2.17
C GLY A 75 -5.53 -1.00 2.77
N ALA A 76 -4.66 -0.32 2.01
CA ALA A 76 -3.35 0.08 2.51
C ALA A 76 -2.76 1.24 1.69
N SER A 77 -1.85 1.98 2.30
CA SER A 77 -0.98 2.93 1.61
C SER A 77 0.43 2.92 2.17
N PHE A 78 1.42 3.18 1.32
CA PHE A 78 2.81 3.33 1.73
C PHE A 78 3.49 4.40 0.86
N PHE A 79 4.03 5.42 1.50
CA PHE A 79 4.76 6.51 0.85
C PHE A 79 6.22 6.37 1.24
N PHE A 80 7.05 5.92 0.29
CA PHE A 80 8.48 5.86 0.49
C PHE A 80 9.04 7.28 0.67
N THR A 81 10.09 7.40 1.49
CA THR A 81 10.80 8.67 1.69
C THR A 81 12.23 8.39 2.08
N ARG A 82 13.19 9.04 1.42
CA ARG A 82 14.64 8.90 1.71
C ARG A 82 15.05 9.32 3.13
N ASP A 83 14.29 10.24 3.72
CA ASP A 83 14.64 10.86 5.01
C ASP A 83 14.26 10.00 6.24
N ASP A 84 13.64 8.83 6.05
CA ASP A 84 13.20 7.96 7.14
C ASP A 84 13.63 6.51 6.89
N SER A 85 14.51 5.98 7.75
CA SER A 85 15.09 4.64 7.61
C SER A 85 14.06 3.50 7.65
N ASP A 86 12.87 3.77 8.17
CA ASP A 86 11.77 2.80 8.19
C ASP A 86 10.94 2.85 6.91
N CYS A 87 11.02 3.95 6.17
CA CYS A 87 10.23 4.22 4.97
C CYS A 87 11.09 4.29 3.69
N ASN A 88 12.40 4.19 3.80
CA ASN A 88 13.33 4.11 2.67
C ASN A 88 13.71 2.67 2.30
N SER A 89 13.30 1.65 3.07
CA SER A 89 13.67 0.25 2.80
C SER A 89 12.46 -0.67 2.64
N ALA A 90 12.61 -1.71 1.81
CA ALA A 90 11.57 -2.70 1.61
C ALA A 90 11.31 -3.58 2.86
N LYS A 91 12.20 -3.56 3.85
CA LYS A 91 12.14 -4.40 5.08
C LYS A 91 10.83 -4.27 5.83
N LYS A 92 10.24 -3.07 5.88
CA LYS A 92 8.98 -2.79 6.57
C LYS A 92 7.80 -2.60 5.61
N PHE A 93 8.02 -2.58 4.30
CA PHE A 93 6.98 -2.32 3.31
C PHE A 93 5.85 -3.35 3.39
N PHE A 94 6.11 -4.63 3.11
CA PHE A 94 5.08 -5.66 3.13
C PHE A 94 4.48 -5.94 4.51
N PRO A 95 5.24 -5.96 5.63
CA PRO A 95 4.65 -6.03 6.96
C PRO A 95 3.69 -4.87 7.28
N THR A 96 4.01 -3.66 6.82
CA THR A 96 3.16 -2.47 6.99
C THR A 96 1.88 -2.59 6.15
N ILE A 97 1.97 -3.04 4.90
CA ILE A 97 0.80 -3.32 4.05
C ILE A 97 -0.08 -4.41 4.69
N ALA A 98 0.51 -5.51 5.14
CA ALA A 98 -0.19 -6.61 5.79
C ALA A 98 -0.96 -6.12 7.03
N TYR A 99 -0.32 -5.31 7.87
CA TYR A 99 -0.99 -4.73 9.04
C TYR A 99 -2.19 -3.85 8.65
N GLN A 100 -2.04 -2.97 7.66
CA GLN A 100 -3.14 -2.11 7.21
C GLN A 100 -4.31 -2.94 6.66
N LEU A 101 -4.02 -3.99 5.90
CA LEU A 101 -5.04 -4.92 5.42
C LEU A 101 -5.76 -5.68 6.55
N CYS A 102 -5.08 -5.98 7.67
CA CYS A 102 -5.73 -6.55 8.86
C CYS A 102 -6.73 -5.58 9.47
N VAL A 103 -6.35 -4.31 9.58
CA VAL A 103 -7.21 -3.25 10.13
C VAL A 103 -8.43 -3.04 9.22
N TYR A 104 -8.23 -3.08 7.91
CA TYR A 104 -9.28 -2.89 6.92
C TYR A 104 -10.22 -4.10 6.79
N ASN A 105 -9.73 -5.33 6.94
CA ASN A 105 -10.51 -6.53 6.65
C ASN A 105 -10.31 -7.65 7.67
N GLU A 106 -11.35 -7.94 8.45
CA GLU A 106 -11.32 -8.98 9.48
C GLU A 106 -11.05 -10.39 8.92
N THR A 107 -11.55 -10.71 7.73
CA THR A 107 -11.28 -12.01 7.08
C THR A 107 -9.79 -12.16 6.77
N PHE A 108 -9.16 -11.10 6.26
CA PHE A 108 -7.71 -11.07 6.08
C PHE A 108 -6.96 -11.15 7.40
N ALA A 109 -7.42 -10.43 8.43
CA ALA A 109 -6.82 -10.48 9.77
C ALA A 109 -6.82 -11.89 10.38
N LYS A 110 -7.88 -12.66 10.17
CA LYS A 110 -7.93 -14.08 10.57
C LYS A 110 -6.95 -14.92 9.77
N ALA A 111 -6.98 -14.82 8.44
CA ALA A 111 -6.14 -15.62 7.56
C ALA A 111 -4.63 -15.39 7.79
N ILE A 112 -4.21 -14.15 8.04
CA ILE A 112 -2.80 -13.88 8.37
C ILE A 112 -2.46 -14.28 9.81
N GLY A 113 -3.42 -14.28 10.73
CA GLY A 113 -3.26 -14.85 12.07
C GLY A 113 -2.84 -16.32 11.98
N ASP A 114 -3.56 -17.12 11.19
CA ASP A 114 -3.24 -18.54 10.97
C ASP A 114 -1.84 -18.73 10.39
N VAL A 115 -1.41 -17.84 9.47
CA VAL A 115 -0.05 -17.87 8.92
C VAL A 115 0.99 -17.54 9.99
N LEU A 116 0.76 -16.49 10.78
CA LEU A 116 1.70 -16.01 11.81
C LEU A 116 1.86 -16.99 12.97
N ASP A 117 0.88 -17.86 13.22
CA ASP A 117 0.96 -18.93 14.21
C ASP A 117 1.90 -20.08 13.78
N THR A 118 2.37 -20.08 12.52
CA THR A 118 3.40 -21.01 12.03
C THR A 118 4.80 -20.44 12.23
N GLU A 119 5.80 -21.32 12.42
CA GLU A 119 7.21 -20.91 12.49
C GLU A 119 7.66 -20.15 11.24
N ARG A 120 7.19 -20.57 10.05
CA ARG A 120 7.49 -19.90 8.78
C ARG A 120 6.89 -18.50 8.71
N GLY A 121 5.63 -18.33 9.13
CA GLY A 121 4.96 -17.03 9.11
C GLY A 121 5.60 -16.03 10.07
N SER A 122 5.89 -16.47 11.29
CA SER A 122 6.63 -15.66 12.27
C SER A 122 8.01 -15.24 11.75
N ALA A 123 8.77 -16.18 11.17
CA ALA A 123 10.08 -15.89 10.59
C ALA A 123 10.02 -14.97 9.37
N ALA A 124 8.95 -15.04 8.56
CA ALA A 124 8.81 -14.27 7.33
C ALA A 124 8.84 -12.75 7.56
N ILE A 125 8.44 -12.28 8.74
CA ILE A 125 8.45 -10.85 9.11
C ILE A 125 9.81 -10.20 8.89
N THR A 126 10.90 -10.93 9.14
CA THR A 126 12.28 -10.41 9.03
C THR A 126 13.02 -10.94 7.81
N LYS A 127 12.32 -11.60 6.87
CA LYS A 127 12.92 -12.08 5.60
C LYS A 127 12.91 -10.98 4.54
N GLY A 128 13.55 -11.28 3.42
CA GLY A 128 13.56 -10.39 2.26
C GLY A 128 12.17 -10.14 1.67
N PRO A 129 12.01 -9.10 0.85
CA PRO A 129 10.70 -8.60 0.39
C PRO A 129 9.88 -9.66 -0.37
N GLN A 130 10.53 -10.55 -1.11
CA GLN A 130 9.87 -11.63 -1.84
C GLN A 130 9.16 -12.62 -0.91
N GLU A 131 9.83 -13.04 0.18
CA GLU A 131 9.23 -13.97 1.15
C GLU A 131 8.16 -13.28 1.99
N GLN A 132 8.37 -12.01 2.37
CA GLN A 132 7.36 -11.19 3.03
C GLN A 132 6.09 -11.05 2.17
N LEU A 133 6.22 -10.68 0.89
CA LEU A 133 5.09 -10.59 -0.04
C LEU A 133 4.34 -11.92 -0.14
N ARG A 134 5.08 -13.01 -0.33
CA ARG A 134 4.49 -14.34 -0.48
C ARG A 134 3.71 -14.75 0.76
N VAL A 135 4.37 -14.73 1.93
CA VAL A 135 3.83 -15.30 3.17
C VAL A 135 2.84 -14.36 3.84
N LEU A 136 3.12 -13.05 3.89
CA LEU A 136 2.29 -12.10 4.63
C LEU A 136 1.12 -11.54 3.82
N ILE A 137 1.16 -11.61 2.48
CA ILE A 137 0.13 -11.04 1.60
C ILE A 137 -0.53 -12.11 0.73
N LEU A 138 0.24 -12.80 -0.11
CA LEU A 138 -0.32 -13.67 -1.15
C LEU A 138 -0.97 -14.93 -0.56
N GLU A 139 -0.32 -15.61 0.38
CA GLU A 139 -0.85 -16.81 1.03
C GLU A 139 -2.17 -16.51 1.79
N PRO A 140 -2.26 -15.48 2.67
CA PRO A 140 -3.51 -15.07 3.30
C PRO A 140 -4.59 -14.62 2.33
N LEU A 141 -4.23 -13.92 1.24
CA LEU A 141 -5.22 -13.54 0.22
C LEU A 141 -5.78 -14.77 -0.49
N ARG A 142 -4.93 -15.73 -0.88
CA ARG A 142 -5.36 -16.94 -1.60
C ARG A 142 -6.34 -17.79 -0.78
N SER A 143 -6.20 -17.84 0.54
CA SER A 143 -7.14 -18.58 1.40
C SER A 143 -8.51 -17.90 1.55
N ILE A 144 -8.62 -16.60 1.22
CA ILE A 144 -9.85 -15.81 1.37
C ILE A 144 -10.40 -15.24 0.06
N VAL A 145 -9.75 -15.49 -1.08
CA VAL A 145 -10.21 -15.01 -2.39
C VAL A 145 -11.52 -15.72 -2.74
N GLN A 146 -12.60 -15.04 -2.41
CA GLN A 146 -13.91 -15.19 -3.03
C GLN A 146 -14.06 -14.10 -4.10
N SER A 147 -15.01 -14.21 -5.02
CA SER A 147 -15.34 -13.12 -5.94
C SER A 147 -15.83 -11.92 -5.14
N ARG A 148 -14.92 -11.02 -4.73
CA ARG A 148 -15.29 -9.80 -4.02
C ARG A 148 -16.03 -8.87 -4.98
N VAL A 149 -17.15 -8.34 -4.51
CA VAL A 149 -17.95 -7.36 -5.25
C VAL A 149 -17.25 -5.99 -5.26
N ARG A 150 -16.47 -5.66 -4.22
CA ARG A 150 -15.74 -4.39 -4.10
C ARG A 150 -14.22 -4.57 -4.17
N PRO A 151 -13.51 -3.70 -4.92
CA PRO A 151 -12.05 -3.73 -4.98
C PRO A 151 -11.43 -3.25 -3.66
N ILE A 152 -10.21 -3.70 -3.38
CA ILE A 152 -9.35 -3.16 -2.33
C ILE A 152 -8.19 -2.45 -3.03
N LEU A 153 -8.02 -1.17 -2.77
CA LEU A 153 -6.94 -0.37 -3.33
C LEU A 153 -5.74 -0.36 -2.37
N VAL A 154 -4.56 -0.62 -2.93
CA VAL A 154 -3.27 -0.37 -2.28
C VAL A 154 -2.57 0.74 -3.05
N VAL A 155 -2.19 1.82 -2.36
CA VAL A 155 -1.47 2.95 -2.96
C VAL A 155 -0.01 2.92 -2.52
N VAL A 156 0.91 2.94 -3.48
CA VAL A 156 2.34 2.99 -3.21
C VAL A 156 2.91 4.20 -3.96
N ASP A 157 3.57 5.10 -3.23
CA ASP A 157 4.22 6.28 -3.79
C ASP A 157 5.74 6.21 -3.64
N ALA A 158 6.45 6.81 -4.59
CA ALA A 158 7.92 6.89 -4.61
C ALA A 158 8.63 5.53 -4.47
N LEU A 159 8.12 4.48 -5.11
CA LEU A 159 8.71 3.13 -5.05
C LEU A 159 10.20 3.12 -5.48
N ASP A 160 10.61 4.06 -6.33
CA ASP A 160 12.00 4.29 -6.75
C ASP A 160 12.91 4.91 -5.67
N GLU A 161 12.36 5.34 -4.54
CA GLU A 161 13.10 5.75 -3.35
C GLU A 161 13.31 4.61 -2.34
N CYS A 162 12.90 3.39 -2.69
CA CYS A 162 13.31 2.21 -1.93
C CYS A 162 14.80 1.97 -2.16
N ASP A 163 15.60 2.08 -1.11
CA ASP A 163 17.00 1.72 -1.09
C ASP A 163 17.16 0.26 -1.53
N GLU A 164 18.01 0.06 -2.54
CA GLU A 164 18.54 -1.24 -2.91
C GLU A 164 19.54 -1.61 -1.81
N ASP A 165 19.07 -2.25 -0.74
CA ASP A 165 19.96 -3.06 0.09
C ASP A 165 20.43 -4.24 -0.79
N ASP A 166 21.44 -3.99 -1.62
CA ASP A 166 22.25 -5.00 -2.31
C ASP A 166 23.01 -5.83 -1.26
N GLU A 167 22.36 -6.85 -0.69
CA GLU A 167 23.05 -7.97 -0.02
C GLU A 167 22.48 -9.33 -0.42
#